data_AF-A0A661R140-F1
#
_entry.id   AF-A0A661R140-F1
#
_cell.length_a   1.000
_cell.length_b   1.000
_cell.length_c   1.000
_cell.angle_alpha   90.00
_cell.angle_beta   90.00
_cell.angle_gamma   90.00
#
_symmetry.space_group_name_H-M   'P 1'
#
loop_
_entity.id
_entity.type
_entity.pdbx_description
1 polymer ?
#
loop_
_entity_poly.entity_id
_entity_poly.type
_entity_poly.pdbx_seq_one_letter_code
_entity_poly.pdbx_strand_id
1 'polypeptide(L)'
;MGKPAKILKKWRKNRPKEAKFQEIKTVLNVYFPGMWEEKAGSHIVVRHESLIGISIFGPKGEFTIVKKKGQKVKGHYLKVILKAIDIIEERENL
;
A
#
# COMPACT_ATOMS: atom_id res chain seq x y z
N MET A 1 16.79 4.72 10.52
CA MET A 1 15.49 4.46 9.85
C MET A 1 15.56 4.85 8.38
N GLY A 2 15.35 3.90 7.47
CA GLY A 2 15.33 4.15 6.03
C GLY A 2 14.17 5.05 5.59
N LYS A 3 14.24 5.57 4.35
CA LYS A 3 13.20 6.43 3.76
C LYS A 3 11.78 5.81 3.79
N PRO A 4 11.56 4.51 3.48
CA PRO A 4 10.24 3.88 3.56
C PRO A 4 9.66 3.87 5.00
N ALA A 5 10.48 3.51 5.99
CA ALA A 5 10.08 3.48 7.39
C ALA A 5 9.69 4.89 7.92
N LYS A 6 10.39 5.93 7.47
CA LYS A 6 10.02 7.33 7.78
C LYS A 6 8.67 7.71 7.16
N ILE A 7 8.36 7.25 5.95
CA ILE A 7 7.07 7.47 5.28
C ILE A 7 5.94 6.78 6.05
N LEU A 8 6.12 5.49 6.42
CA LEU A 8 5.13 4.77 7.21
C LEU A 8 4.88 5.44 8.56
N LYS A 9 5.95 5.83 9.28
CA LYS A 9 5.82 6.55 10.55
C LYS A 9 5.01 7.84 10.39
N LYS A 10 5.24 8.61 9.32
CA LYS A 10 4.47 9.81 8.98
C LYS A 10 2.99 9.48 8.70
N TRP A 11 2.71 8.43 7.93
CA TRP A 11 1.34 8.05 7.61
C TRP A 11 0.56 7.55 8.82
N ARG A 12 1.18 6.73 9.67
CA ARG A 12 0.59 6.24 10.93
C ARG A 12 0.30 7.39 11.90
N LYS A 13 1.24 8.33 12.05
CA LYS A 13 1.10 9.47 12.97
C LYS A 13 0.08 10.51 12.50
N ASN A 14 0.17 10.95 11.24
CA ASN A 14 -0.53 12.14 10.75
C ASN A 14 -1.77 11.84 9.90
N ARG A 15 -1.99 10.57 9.49
CA ARG A 15 -3.11 10.12 8.65
C ARG A 15 -3.42 11.09 7.49
N PRO A 16 -2.44 11.35 6.60
CA PRO A 16 -2.57 12.41 5.61
C PRO A 16 -3.76 12.16 4.67
N LYS A 17 -4.46 13.25 4.30
CA LYS A 17 -5.60 13.19 3.36
C LYS A 17 -5.19 12.76 1.95
N GLU A 18 -3.94 13.02 1.57
CA GLU A 18 -3.34 12.58 0.30
C GLU A 18 -1.84 12.31 0.50
N ALA A 19 -1.27 11.41 -0.31
CA ALA A 19 0.17 11.21 -0.42
C ALA A 19 0.63 11.33 -1.87
N LYS A 20 1.91 11.65 -2.08
CA LYS A 20 2.51 11.67 -3.43
C LYS A 20 2.66 10.24 -3.93
N PHE A 21 2.41 10.01 -5.21
CA PHE A 21 2.54 8.67 -5.80
C PHE A 21 3.98 8.12 -5.65
N GLN A 22 5.00 8.97 -5.68
CA GLN A 22 6.37 8.55 -5.40
C GLN A 22 6.58 8.00 -3.98
N GLU A 23 5.87 8.53 -2.97
CA GLU A 23 5.87 7.96 -1.61
C GLU A 23 5.21 6.57 -1.61
N ILE A 24 4.10 6.41 -2.36
CA ILE A 24 3.44 5.11 -2.56
C ILE A 24 4.40 4.10 -3.18
N LYS A 25 5.05 4.43 -4.31
CA LYS A 25 6.04 3.54 -4.95
C LYS A 25 7.17 3.15 -4.00
N THR A 26 7.68 4.11 -3.23
CA THR A 26 8.76 3.86 -2.26
C THR A 26 8.33 2.82 -1.21
N VAL A 27 7.10 2.90 -0.73
CA VAL A 27 6.55 1.92 0.22
C VAL A 27 6.29 0.58 -0.48
N LEU A 28 5.61 0.57 -1.62
CA LEU A 28 5.29 -0.66 -2.34
C LEU A 28 6.54 -1.46 -2.76
N ASN A 29 7.62 -0.79 -3.18
CA ASN A 29 8.87 -1.46 -3.55
C ASN A 29 9.55 -2.19 -2.39
N VAL A 30 9.29 -1.78 -1.15
CA VAL A 30 9.93 -2.37 0.03
C VAL A 30 9.05 -3.40 0.69
N TYR A 31 7.75 -3.13 0.81
CA TYR A 31 6.81 -4.01 1.52
C TYR A 31 6.05 -4.97 0.60
N PHE A 32 6.11 -4.76 -0.72
CA PHE A 32 5.45 -5.60 -1.72
C PHE A 32 6.37 -5.82 -2.94
N PRO A 33 7.63 -6.26 -2.75
CA PRO A 33 8.60 -6.34 -3.84
C PRO A 33 8.11 -7.32 -4.93
N GLY A 34 7.97 -6.83 -6.17
CA GLY A 34 7.47 -7.64 -7.30
C GLY A 34 5.98 -7.98 -7.24
N MET A 35 5.27 -7.49 -6.24
CA MET A 35 3.87 -7.85 -5.93
C MET A 35 2.86 -6.77 -6.31
N TRP A 36 3.28 -5.77 -7.08
CA TRP A 36 2.41 -4.69 -7.52
C TRP A 36 2.69 -4.27 -8.95
N GLU A 37 1.65 -3.78 -9.62
CA GLU A 37 1.70 -3.33 -11.02
C GLU A 37 0.80 -2.11 -11.24
N GLU A 38 1.20 -1.21 -12.14
CA GLU A 38 0.34 -0.12 -12.63
C GLU A 38 -0.51 -0.64 -13.80
N LYS A 39 -1.84 -0.63 -13.66
CA LYS A 39 -2.79 -0.92 -14.75
C LYS A 39 -3.32 0.40 -15.33
N ALA A 40 -3.41 0.46 -16.66
CA ALA A 40 -4.01 1.54 -17.47
C ALA A 40 -4.18 2.89 -16.73
N GLY A 41 -3.15 3.73 -16.81
CA GLY A 41 -3.19 5.15 -16.43
C GLY A 41 -3.23 5.44 -14.93
N SER A 42 -4.27 4.99 -14.22
CA SER A 42 -4.61 5.46 -12.86
C SER A 42 -4.69 4.37 -11.80
N HIS A 43 -4.72 3.09 -12.15
CA HIS A 43 -4.88 2.01 -11.19
C HIS A 43 -3.54 1.36 -10.85
N ILE A 44 -3.36 1.01 -9.58
CA ILE A 44 -2.23 0.23 -9.10
C ILE A 44 -2.83 -0.96 -8.39
N VAL A 45 -2.48 -2.16 -8.81
CA VAL A 45 -2.95 -3.41 -8.18
C VAL A 45 -1.79 -3.98 -7.38
N VAL A 46 -2.06 -4.32 -6.12
CA VAL A 46 -1.13 -5.01 -5.23
C VAL A 46 -1.72 -6.37 -4.92
N ARG A 47 -0.92 -7.44 -4.92
CA ARG A 47 -1.35 -8.82 -4.59
C ARG A 47 -0.38 -9.44 -3.61
N HIS A 48 -0.87 -9.98 -2.50
CA HIS A 48 -0.03 -10.66 -1.52
C HIS A 48 -0.77 -11.87 -0.94
N GLU A 49 -0.11 -13.03 -0.87
CA GLU A 49 -0.73 -14.29 -0.41
C GLU A 49 -1.21 -14.23 1.04
N SER A 50 -0.43 -13.59 1.92
CA SER A 50 -0.78 -13.31 3.31
C SER A 50 -2.06 -12.48 3.50
N LEU A 51 -2.62 -11.88 2.44
CA LEU A 51 -3.89 -11.16 2.49
C LEU A 51 -5.10 -12.01 2.06
N ILE A 52 -4.88 -13.24 1.58
CA ILE A 52 -5.95 -14.16 1.18
C ILE A 52 -6.81 -14.52 2.42
N GLY A 53 -8.13 -14.54 2.21
CA GLY A 53 -9.11 -14.86 3.24
C GLY A 53 -9.45 -13.70 4.20
N ILE A 54 -8.85 -12.53 4.02
CA ILE A 54 -9.17 -11.34 4.80
C ILE A 54 -10.21 -10.50 4.05
N SER A 55 -11.34 -10.20 4.71
CA SER A 55 -12.57 -9.65 4.10
C SER A 55 -12.42 -8.31 3.36
N ILE A 56 -11.39 -7.52 3.64
CA ILE A 56 -11.14 -6.22 2.99
C ILE A 56 -10.27 -6.31 1.73
N PHE A 57 -9.78 -7.51 1.40
CA PHE A 57 -8.98 -7.79 0.21
C PHE A 57 -9.71 -8.74 -0.73
N GLY A 58 -9.31 -8.76 -1.99
CA GLY A 58 -9.88 -9.65 -3.00
C GLY A 58 -9.53 -11.13 -2.74
N PRO A 59 -10.14 -12.05 -3.52
CA PRO A 59 -9.98 -13.49 -3.32
C PRO A 59 -8.54 -13.98 -3.51
N LYS A 60 -7.69 -13.23 -4.21
CA LYS A 60 -6.26 -13.49 -4.41
C LYS A 60 -5.39 -12.62 -3.48
N GLY A 61 -5.97 -12.07 -2.41
CA GLY A 61 -5.27 -11.16 -1.49
C GLY A 61 -4.93 -9.82 -2.16
N GLU A 62 -5.70 -9.40 -3.16
CA GLU A 62 -5.43 -8.19 -3.91
C GLU A 62 -6.18 -6.95 -3.40
N PHE A 63 -5.59 -5.78 -3.64
CA PHE A 63 -6.28 -4.51 -3.53
C PHE A 63 -5.81 -3.52 -4.59
N THR A 64 -6.66 -2.53 -4.86
CA THR A 64 -6.44 -1.53 -5.90
C THR A 64 -6.34 -0.14 -5.31
N ILE A 65 -5.28 0.58 -5.66
CA ILE A 65 -5.05 1.99 -5.35
C ILE A 65 -5.31 2.81 -6.60
N VAL A 66 -6.03 3.92 -6.48
CA VAL A 66 -6.30 4.83 -7.61
C VAL A 66 -5.53 6.14 -7.46
N LYS A 67 -4.77 6.49 -8.51
CA LYS A 67 -4.08 7.77 -8.66
C LYS A 67 -5.08 8.86 -9.00
N LYS A 68 -5.08 9.92 -8.21
CA LYS A 68 -5.74 11.20 -8.49
C LYS A 68 -4.80 12.09 -9.30
N LYS A 69 -5.22 12.49 -10.50
CA LYS A 69 -4.43 13.35 -11.43
C LYS A 69 -3.01 12.82 -11.68
N GLY A 70 -2.84 11.48 -11.72
CA GLY A 70 -1.55 10.80 -11.98
C GLY A 70 -0.47 10.93 -10.91
N GLN A 71 -0.59 11.86 -9.95
CA GLN A 71 0.51 12.21 -9.04
C GLN A 71 0.21 12.00 -7.55
N LYS A 72 -1.06 11.81 -7.18
CA LYS A 72 -1.47 11.71 -5.77
C LYS A 72 -2.35 10.50 -5.52
N VAL A 73 -2.38 10.05 -4.28
CA VAL A 73 -3.26 8.98 -3.80
C VAL A 73 -4.03 9.47 -2.58
N LYS A 74 -5.34 9.21 -2.54
CA LYS A 74 -6.21 9.60 -1.42
C LYS A 74 -5.86 8.81 -0.15
N GLY A 75 -6.03 9.45 1.00
CA GLY A 75 -5.68 8.92 2.31
C GLY A 75 -6.39 7.62 2.70
N HIS A 76 -7.58 7.35 2.15
CA HIS A 76 -8.27 6.08 2.43
C HIS A 76 -7.49 4.87 1.87
N TYR A 77 -6.81 5.01 0.74
CA TYR A 77 -5.92 3.95 0.22
C TYR A 77 -4.69 3.77 1.10
N LEU A 78 -4.18 4.83 1.75
CA LEU A 78 -3.07 4.70 2.70
C LEU A 78 -3.45 3.84 3.90
N LYS A 79 -4.71 3.92 4.36
CA LYS A 79 -5.21 3.05 5.42
C LYS A 79 -5.21 1.59 5.00
N VAL A 80 -5.61 1.30 3.75
CA VAL A 80 -5.58 -0.06 3.19
C VAL A 80 -4.14 -0.58 3.11
N ILE A 81 -3.20 0.24 2.61
CA ILE A 81 -1.78 -0.12 2.54
C ILE A 81 -1.21 -0.41 3.94
N LEU A 82 -1.47 0.47 4.91
CA LEU A 82 -1.01 0.27 6.29
C LEU A 82 -1.58 -1.01 6.90
N LYS A 83 -2.87 -1.27 6.71
CA LYS A 83 -3.51 -2.48 7.23
C LYS A 83 -2.97 -3.74 6.57
N ALA A 84 -2.68 -3.71 5.27
CA ALA A 84 -2.04 -4.80 4.56
C ALA A 84 -0.65 -5.09 5.14
N ILE A 85 0.17 -4.05 5.34
CA ILE A 85 1.51 -4.18 5.95
C ILE A 85 1.41 -4.76 7.36
N ASP A 86 0.50 -4.25 8.20
CA ASP A 86 0.31 -4.76 9.57
C ASP A 86 -0.02 -6.27 9.59
N ILE A 87 -0.86 -6.73 8.65
CA ILE A 87 -1.24 -8.16 8.54
C ILE A 87 -0.06 -9.01 8.06
N ILE A 88 0.72 -8.50 7.10
CA ILE A 88 1.88 -9.21 6.57
C ILE A 88 2.95 -9.34 7.66
N GLU A 89 3.25 -8.25 8.37
CA GLU A 89 4.16 -8.26 9.52
C GLU A 89 3.71 -9.27 10.59
N GLU A 90 2.41 -9.33 10.91
CA GLU A 90 1.84 -10.29 11.86
C GLU A 90 1.91 -11.75 11.39
N ARG A 91 1.67 -12.03 10.10
CA ARG A 91 1.63 -13.40 9.56
C ARG A 91 3.00 -13.98 9.23
N GLU A 92 3.94 -13.13 8.82
CA GLU A 92 5.27 -13.54 8.38
C GLU A 92 6.36 -13.36 9.44
N ASN A 93 6.01 -12.80 10.61
CA ASN A 93 6.95 -12.44 11.69
C ASN A 93 8.08 -11.50 11.22
N LEU A 94 7.74 -10.49 10.39
CA LEU A 94 8.66 -9.46 9.91
C LEU A 94 8.86 -8.32 10.93
#